data_AF-A0A960KA17-F1
#
_entry.id   AF-A0A960KA17-F1
#
_cell.length_a   1.000
_cell.length_b   1.000
_cell.length_c   1.000
_cell.angle_alpha   90.00
_cell.angle_beta   90.00
_cell.angle_gamma   90.00
#
_symmetry.space_group_name_H-M   'P 1'
#
loop_
_entity.id
_entity.type
_entity.pdbx_description
1 polymer ?
#
loop_
_entity_poly.entity_id
_entity_poly.type
_entity_poly.pdbx_seq_one_letter_code
_entity_poly.pdbx_strand_id
1 'polypeptide(L)'
;MLYELHDRPSLDEPVLVMVLEGWIDAGYAATTAAQTLLAGVDSYPVATFDTDALLDHRARRPIMHLVDGVNTGLSWPSLELRAGTDQEGNDLLLLLGAEPDHSWRAFTEATLELAQGFGARMVVGLGAYPATVPHTRPVSLSVTAASADLAAASGLLRGTLDVPAGVQAVLERRADELGLP
;
A
#
# COMPACT_ATOMS: atom_id res chain seq x y z
N MET A 1 4.67 -16.11 12.13
CA MET A 1 3.88 -15.88 10.90
C MET A 1 3.73 -14.37 10.82
N LEU A 2 4.02 -13.70 9.69
CA LEU A 2 4.05 -12.22 9.62
C LEU A 2 2.67 -11.58 9.45
N TYR A 3 1.64 -12.39 9.25
CA TYR A 3 0.25 -11.99 9.16
C TYR A 3 -0.66 -13.05 9.77
N GLU A 4 -1.85 -12.61 10.14
CA GLU A 4 -3.02 -13.45 10.40
C GLU A 4 -3.99 -13.29 9.22
N LEU A 5 -4.48 -14.42 8.70
CA LEU A 5 -5.46 -14.44 7.62
C LEU A 5 -6.85 -14.70 8.21
N HIS A 6 -7.78 -13.80 7.95
CA HIS A 6 -9.14 -13.79 8.50
C HIS A 6 -10.14 -14.47 7.57
N ASP A 7 -10.00 -14.26 6.26
CA ASP A 7 -10.93 -14.77 5.26
C ASP A 7 -10.24 -15.00 3.89
N ARG A 8 -10.86 -15.82 3.04
CA ARG A 8 -10.43 -16.07 1.65
C ARG A 8 -11.63 -15.97 0.69
N PRO A 9 -12.13 -14.76 0.38
CA PRO A 9 -13.13 -14.60 -0.66
C PRO A 9 -12.65 -15.14 -2.00
N SER A 10 -13.60 -15.61 -2.82
CA SER A 10 -13.34 -15.87 -4.23
C SER A 10 -13.32 -14.55 -4.97
N LEU A 11 -12.16 -14.19 -5.50
CA LEU A 11 -11.96 -12.97 -6.31
C LEU A 11 -11.62 -13.37 -7.75
N ASP A 12 -12.06 -12.57 -8.72
CA ASP A 12 -11.73 -12.73 -10.14
C ASP A 12 -10.61 -11.79 -10.54
N GLU A 13 -9.39 -12.34 -10.64
CA GLU A 13 -8.17 -11.65 -11.04
C GLU A 13 -8.01 -10.23 -10.44
N PRO A 14 -7.98 -10.08 -9.10
CA PRO A 14 -8.02 -8.77 -8.47
C PRO A 14 -6.75 -7.94 -8.77
N VAL A 15 -6.86 -6.61 -8.66
CA VAL A 15 -5.69 -5.73 -8.64
C VAL A 15 -5.29 -5.46 -7.19
N LEU A 16 -4.02 -5.66 -6.86
CA LEU A 16 -3.46 -5.22 -5.59
C LEU A 16 -3.08 -3.74 -5.66
N VAL A 17 -3.79 -2.90 -4.93
CA VAL A 17 -3.46 -1.48 -4.75
C VAL A 17 -2.81 -1.29 -3.38
N MET A 18 -1.60 -0.73 -3.37
CA MET A 18 -0.82 -0.49 -2.16
C MET A 18 -0.77 1.00 -1.86
N VAL A 19 -1.21 1.38 -0.66
CA VAL A 19 -1.07 2.74 -0.15
C VAL A 19 -0.57 2.67 1.29
N LEU A 20 0.71 2.98 1.48
CA LEU A 20 1.39 2.81 2.76
C LEU A 20 1.77 4.16 3.35
N GLU A 21 1.56 4.31 4.65
CA GLU A 21 1.88 5.50 5.42
C GLU A 21 3.29 5.36 5.99
N GLY A 22 4.24 6.23 5.63
CA GLY A 22 5.59 6.19 6.22
C GLY A 22 6.65 6.89 5.37
N TRP A 23 6.52 6.78 4.06
CA TRP A 23 7.30 7.54 3.10
C TRP A 23 6.67 8.91 2.84
N ILE A 24 7.26 9.70 1.93
CA ILE A 24 6.77 11.03 1.59
C ILE A 24 5.36 10.92 0.98
N ASP A 25 4.41 11.69 1.51
CA ASP A 25 3.06 11.87 0.96
C ASP A 25 2.74 13.36 0.81
N ALA A 26 3.23 13.95 -0.28
CA ALA A 26 3.08 15.37 -0.54
C ALA A 26 1.61 15.78 -0.68
N GLY A 27 1.15 16.68 0.20
CA GLY A 27 -0.23 17.17 0.20
C GLY A 27 -1.26 16.12 0.64
N TYR A 28 -0.83 15.02 1.28
CA TYR A 28 -1.70 13.90 1.66
C TYR A 28 -2.41 13.24 0.47
N ALA A 29 -1.81 13.27 -0.73
CA ALA A 29 -2.45 12.82 -1.95
C ALA A 29 -2.66 11.29 -1.94
N ALA A 30 -1.67 10.50 -1.53
CA ALA A 30 -1.79 9.05 -1.43
C ALA A 30 -2.79 8.67 -0.32
N THR A 31 -2.69 9.31 0.85
CA THR A 31 -3.64 9.12 1.95
C THR A 31 -5.09 9.42 1.52
N THR A 32 -5.31 10.53 0.80
CA THR A 32 -6.64 10.91 0.29
C THR A 32 -7.15 9.91 -0.76
N ALA A 33 -6.25 9.38 -1.61
CA ALA A 33 -6.61 8.34 -2.56
C ALA A 33 -7.06 7.05 -1.85
N ALA A 34 -6.34 6.59 -0.82
CA ALA A 34 -6.76 5.45 -0.01
C ALA A 34 -8.13 5.65 0.65
N GLN A 35 -8.38 6.83 1.24
CA GLN A 35 -9.67 7.16 1.82
C GLN A 35 -10.80 7.16 0.79
N THR A 36 -10.52 7.65 -0.42
CA THR A 36 -11.49 7.65 -1.52
C THR A 36 -11.81 6.24 -1.99
N LEU A 37 -10.80 5.37 -2.11
CA LEU A 37 -10.99 3.95 -2.43
C LEU A 37 -11.82 3.25 -1.35
N LEU A 38 -11.48 3.44 -0.07
CA LEU A 38 -12.23 2.87 1.06
C LEU A 38 -13.69 3.34 1.13
N ALA A 39 -13.96 4.58 0.69
CA ALA A 39 -15.33 5.11 0.63
C ALA A 39 -16.12 4.61 -0.59
N GLY A 40 -15.43 4.25 -1.68
CA GLY A 40 -16.03 3.82 -2.94
C GLY A 40 -16.14 2.31 -3.12
N VAL A 41 -15.36 1.53 -2.37
CA VAL A 41 -15.26 0.07 -2.45
C VAL A 41 -15.71 -0.51 -1.11
N ASP A 42 -16.75 -1.36 -1.14
CA ASP A 42 -17.17 -2.12 0.03
C ASP A 42 -16.12 -3.20 0.32
N SER A 43 -15.11 -2.82 1.11
CA SER A 43 -13.95 -3.65 1.40
C SER A 43 -13.86 -4.01 2.87
N TYR A 44 -13.39 -5.22 3.16
CA TYR A 44 -13.20 -5.71 4.51
C TYR A 44 -11.80 -6.34 4.68
N PRO A 45 -11.21 -6.34 5.89
CA PRO A 45 -9.92 -6.96 6.13
C PRO A 45 -9.99 -8.46 5.86
N VAL A 46 -9.09 -8.95 5.01
CA VAL A 46 -8.86 -10.39 4.79
C VAL A 46 -7.59 -10.88 5.46
N ALA A 47 -6.62 -9.99 5.69
CA ALA A 47 -5.42 -10.28 6.48
C ALA A 47 -4.97 -9.06 7.30
N THR A 48 -4.35 -9.30 8.46
CA THR A 48 -3.68 -8.27 9.26
C THR A 48 -2.24 -8.66 9.49
N PHE A 49 -1.31 -7.73 9.27
CA PHE A 49 0.11 -7.96 9.50
C PHE A 49 0.50 -7.71 10.96
N ASP A 50 1.49 -8.45 11.44
CA ASP A 50 2.03 -8.32 12.79
C ASP A 50 2.83 -7.02 12.95
N THR A 51 2.21 -5.97 13.47
CA THR A 51 2.85 -4.67 13.64
C THR A 51 3.84 -4.62 14.80
N ASP A 52 3.81 -5.57 15.74
CA ASP A 52 4.85 -5.70 16.77
C ASP A 52 6.17 -6.20 16.17
N ALA A 53 6.10 -7.03 15.12
CA ALA A 53 7.27 -7.49 14.38
C ALA A 53 7.76 -6.48 13.31
N LEU A 54 6.86 -5.64 12.80
CA LEU A 54 7.12 -4.81 11.62
C LEU A 54 7.37 -3.33 11.91
N LEU A 55 6.84 -2.77 13.02
CA LEU A 55 6.91 -1.33 13.30
C LEU A 55 7.83 -1.00 14.48
N ASP A 56 8.48 0.17 14.38
CA ASP A 56 9.11 0.81 15.54
C ASP A 56 8.07 1.67 16.27
N HIS A 57 7.52 1.14 17.36
CA HIS A 57 6.51 1.84 18.18
C HIS A 57 7.03 3.13 18.85
N ARG A 58 8.34 3.39 18.85
CA ARG A 58 8.89 4.70 19.27
C ARG A 58 8.79 5.73 18.16
N ALA A 59 8.94 5.32 16.91
CA ALA A 59 8.73 6.17 15.74
C ALA A 59 7.22 6.41 15.51
N ARG A 60 6.40 5.37 15.70
CA ARG A 60 4.94 5.39 15.47
C ARG A 60 4.20 5.01 16.73
N ARG A 61 4.08 5.97 17.66
CA ARG A 61 3.46 5.72 18.97
C ARG A 61 1.96 5.45 18.83
N PRO A 62 1.42 4.43 19.52
CA PRO A 62 -0.02 4.25 19.65
C PRO A 62 -0.66 5.48 20.29
N ILE A 63 -1.87 5.80 19.83
CA ILE A 63 -2.66 6.88 20.41
C ILE A 63 -3.37 6.34 21.64
N MET A 64 -3.11 6.95 22.81
CA MET A 64 -3.81 6.63 24.05
C MET A 64 -5.11 7.43 24.16
N HIS A 65 -6.21 6.73 24.40
CA HIS A 65 -7.52 7.33 24.64
C HIS A 65 -7.73 7.56 26.14
N LEU A 66 -8.10 8.78 26.50
CA LEU A 66 -8.38 9.18 27.88
C LEU A 66 -9.80 9.73 27.99
N VAL A 67 -10.57 9.21 28.94
CA VAL A 67 -11.90 9.75 29.33
C VAL A 67 -11.87 9.98 30.83
N ASP A 68 -12.09 11.23 31.25
CA ASP A 68 -12.06 11.66 32.66
C ASP A 68 -10.78 11.21 33.42
N GLY A 69 -9.64 11.24 32.73
CA GLY A 69 -8.33 10.83 33.27
C GLY A 69 -8.10 9.32 33.32
N VAL A 70 -9.05 8.50 32.88
CA VAL A 70 -8.92 7.04 32.79
C VAL A 70 -8.48 6.65 31.38
N ASN A 71 -7.45 5.81 31.28
CA ASN A 71 -7.06 5.19 30.02
C ASN A 71 -8.14 4.18 29.60
N THR A 72 -8.86 4.50 28.52
CA THR A 72 -9.96 3.68 28.00
C THR A 72 -9.55 2.79 26.83
N GLY A 73 -8.33 2.95 26.31
CA GLY A 73 -7.83 2.13 25.22
C GLY A 73 -6.65 2.74 24.47
N LEU A 74 -6.16 1.98 23.50
CA LEU A 74 -5.09 2.38 22.60
C LEU A 74 -5.55 2.16 21.15
N SER A 75 -5.28 3.12 20.28
CA SER A 75 -5.30 2.91 18.83
C SER A 75 -3.87 2.68 18.36
N TRP A 76 -3.59 1.44 18.00
CA TRP A 76 -2.32 1.03 17.44
C TRP A 76 -2.30 1.30 15.93
N PRO A 77 -1.15 1.71 15.35
CA PRO A 77 -0.98 1.66 13.91
C PRO A 77 -1.22 0.24 13.40
N SER A 78 -1.99 0.10 12.32
CA SER A 78 -2.29 -1.17 11.68
C SER A 78 -1.68 -1.24 10.29
N LEU A 79 -1.58 -2.46 9.78
CA LEU A 79 -1.22 -2.77 8.40
C LEU A 79 -2.06 -3.96 7.97
N GLU A 80 -2.92 -3.75 6.98
CA GLU A 80 -3.98 -4.70 6.62
C GLU A 80 -4.04 -4.91 5.12
N LEU A 81 -4.37 -6.13 4.72
CA LEU A 81 -4.85 -6.44 3.38
C LEU A 81 -6.37 -6.55 3.43
N ARG A 82 -7.06 -5.76 2.62
CA ARG A 82 -8.51 -5.75 2.48
C ARG A 82 -8.90 -6.29 1.12
N ALA A 83 -10.05 -6.97 1.03
CA ALA A 83 -10.64 -7.35 -0.24
C ALA A 83 -11.98 -6.63 -0.42
N GLY A 84 -12.32 -6.28 -1.65
CA GLY A 84 -13.62 -5.71 -1.99
C GLY A 84 -13.80 -5.60 -3.50
N THR A 85 -15.02 -5.25 -3.90
CA THR A 85 -15.39 -5.08 -5.31
C THR A 85 -15.83 -3.65 -5.55
N ASP A 86 -15.34 -3.03 -6.62
CA ASP A 86 -15.73 -1.68 -6.99
C ASP A 86 -17.15 -1.63 -7.60
N GLN A 87 -17.61 -0.42 -7.93
CA GLN A 87 -18.96 -0.20 -8.49
C GLN A 87 -19.12 -0.74 -9.92
N GLU A 88 -18.02 -1.04 -10.61
CA GLU A 88 -18.00 -1.62 -11.95
C GLU A 88 -17.88 -3.15 -11.93
N GLY A 89 -17.73 -3.75 -10.73
CA GLY A 89 -17.62 -5.19 -10.56
C GLY A 89 -16.19 -5.71 -10.62
N ASN A 90 -15.17 -4.84 -10.57
CA ASN A 90 -13.77 -5.28 -10.52
C ASN A 90 -13.36 -5.58 -9.08
N ASP A 91 -12.72 -6.73 -8.89
CA ASP A 91 -12.20 -7.12 -7.59
C ASP A 91 -10.86 -6.45 -7.29
N LEU A 92 -10.69 -6.04 -6.04
CA LEU A 92 -9.54 -5.29 -5.56
C LEU A 92 -9.02 -5.89 -4.26
N LEU A 93 -7.70 -5.91 -4.15
CA LEU A 93 -7.00 -6.06 -2.89
C LEU A 93 -6.40 -4.70 -2.52
N LEU A 94 -6.64 -4.23 -1.29
CA LEU A 94 -6.14 -2.96 -0.79
C LEU A 94 -5.16 -3.23 0.36
N LEU A 95 -3.88 -3.00 0.14
CA LEU A 95 -2.85 -3.06 1.18
C LEU A 95 -2.66 -1.66 1.77
N LEU A 96 -3.14 -1.47 2.99
CA LEU A 96 -3.27 -0.17 3.63
C LEU A 96 -2.68 -0.16 5.04
N GLY A 97 -2.14 0.98 5.44
CA GLY A 97 -1.68 1.23 6.80
C GLY A 97 -0.21 1.61 6.88
N ALA A 98 0.39 1.42 8.05
CA ALA A 98 1.76 1.85 8.30
C ALA A 98 2.77 1.02 7.48
N GLU A 99 3.62 1.72 6.73
CA GLU A 99 4.81 1.13 6.12
C GLU A 99 5.67 0.46 7.21
N PRO A 100 6.07 -0.82 7.03
CA PRO A 100 6.99 -1.49 7.95
C PRO A 100 8.28 -0.70 8.17
N ASP A 101 8.75 -0.62 9.40
CA ASP A 101 10.08 -0.08 9.73
C ASP A 101 11.15 -1.19 9.70
N HIS A 102 10.74 -2.46 9.79
CA HIS A 102 11.60 -3.64 9.87
C HIS A 102 11.19 -4.73 8.89
N SER A 103 12.08 -5.71 8.69
CA SER A 103 11.78 -6.99 8.01
C SER A 103 11.20 -6.87 6.59
N TRP A 104 11.55 -5.82 5.83
CA TRP A 104 10.98 -5.52 4.50
C TRP A 104 10.97 -6.72 3.57
N ARG A 105 12.07 -7.48 3.46
CA ARG A 105 12.13 -8.66 2.60
C ARG A 105 11.08 -9.71 2.97
N ALA A 106 10.93 -9.99 4.25
CA ALA A 106 9.99 -10.99 4.73
C ALA A 106 8.54 -10.51 4.61
N PHE A 107 8.28 -9.21 4.85
CA PHE A 107 7.00 -8.58 4.58
C PHE A 107 6.63 -8.64 3.09
N THR A 108 7.58 -8.36 2.20
CA THR A 108 7.40 -8.45 0.75
C THR A 108 7.01 -9.85 0.32
N GLU A 109 7.73 -10.90 0.75
CA GLU A 109 7.36 -12.29 0.42
C GLU A 109 5.96 -12.62 0.94
N ALA A 110 5.65 -12.26 2.19
CA ALA A 110 4.34 -12.53 2.78
C ALA A 110 3.18 -11.83 2.03
N THR A 111 3.40 -10.58 1.60
CA THR A 111 2.42 -9.80 0.85
C THR A 111 2.19 -10.39 -0.53
N LEU A 112 3.25 -10.78 -1.25
CA LEU A 112 3.14 -11.35 -2.58
C LEU A 112 2.61 -12.79 -2.55
N GLU A 113 2.89 -13.55 -1.50
CA GLU A 113 2.25 -14.84 -1.24
C GLU A 113 0.73 -14.67 -1.11
N LEU A 114 0.26 -13.68 -0.33
CA LEU A 114 -1.16 -13.35 -0.24
C LEU A 114 -1.72 -12.92 -1.59
N ALA A 115 -1.06 -12.01 -2.31
CA ALA A 115 -1.50 -11.51 -3.60
C ALA A 115 -1.68 -12.65 -4.62
N GLN A 116 -0.69 -13.55 -4.73
CA GLN A 116 -0.78 -14.73 -5.61
C GLN A 116 -1.85 -15.71 -5.13
N GLY A 117 -1.99 -15.91 -3.82
CA GLY A 117 -3.01 -16.78 -3.23
C GLY A 117 -4.45 -16.31 -3.52
N PHE A 118 -4.64 -15.00 -3.69
CA PHE A 118 -5.89 -14.39 -4.14
C PHE A 118 -6.02 -14.25 -5.66
N GLY A 119 -5.01 -14.69 -6.43
CA GLY A 119 -5.03 -14.62 -7.89
C GLY A 119 -4.82 -13.21 -8.44
N ALA A 120 -4.13 -12.32 -7.72
CA ALA A 120 -3.91 -10.96 -8.18
C ALA A 120 -3.21 -10.92 -9.55
N ARG A 121 -3.68 -10.06 -10.46
CA ARG A 121 -3.14 -9.93 -11.82
C ARG A 121 -2.17 -8.77 -12.02
N MET A 122 -2.12 -7.84 -11.06
CA MET A 122 -1.29 -6.63 -11.12
C MET A 122 -1.12 -6.02 -9.73
N VAL A 123 0.01 -5.36 -9.51
CA VAL A 123 0.33 -4.57 -8.33
C VAL A 123 0.47 -3.09 -8.72
N VAL A 124 -0.23 -2.21 -8.00
CA VAL A 124 -0.18 -0.77 -8.20
C VAL A 124 0.16 -0.08 -6.88
N GLY A 125 1.31 0.59 -6.84
CA GLY A 125 1.67 1.45 -5.70
C GLY A 125 1.22 2.89 -5.92
N LEU A 126 0.62 3.50 -4.89
CA LEU A 126 0.32 4.93 -4.88
C LEU A 126 1.21 5.66 -3.87
N GLY A 127 1.71 6.82 -4.29
CA GLY A 127 2.57 7.69 -3.49
C GLY A 127 2.58 9.11 -4.04
N ALA A 128 3.14 10.06 -3.29
CA ALA A 128 3.23 11.45 -3.72
C ALA A 128 4.48 12.13 -3.15
N TYR A 129 5.21 12.87 -3.97
CA TYR A 129 6.43 13.56 -3.56
C TYR A 129 6.42 15.03 -3.99
N PRO A 130 7.11 15.93 -3.28
CA PRO A 130 7.17 17.33 -3.65
C PRO A 130 7.99 17.52 -4.92
N ALA A 131 7.46 18.32 -5.85
CA ALA A 131 8.14 18.68 -7.09
C ALA A 131 8.08 20.20 -7.33
N THR A 132 9.00 20.73 -8.13
CA THR A 132 9.06 22.15 -8.50
C THR A 132 8.00 22.48 -9.56
N VAL A 133 6.72 22.49 -9.17
CA VAL A 133 5.58 22.76 -10.04
C VAL A 133 4.63 23.79 -9.42
N PRO A 134 3.95 24.65 -10.21
CA PRO A 134 2.99 25.62 -9.68
C PRO A 134 1.61 24.99 -9.46
N HIS A 135 0.90 25.40 -8.40
CA HIS A 135 -0.49 24.98 -8.11
C HIS A 135 -1.54 25.55 -9.10
N THR A 136 -1.12 26.38 -10.05
CA THR A 136 -1.97 27.02 -11.08
C THR A 136 -1.94 26.27 -12.42
N ARG A 137 -1.46 25.03 -12.44
CA ARG A 137 -1.40 24.13 -13.59
C ARG A 137 -1.94 22.75 -13.20
N PRO A 138 -2.38 21.93 -14.18
CA PRO A 138 -2.76 20.55 -13.92
C PRO A 138 -1.65 19.78 -13.20
N VAL A 139 -2.05 18.83 -12.35
CA VAL A 139 -1.12 17.96 -11.61
C VAL A 139 -0.39 17.05 -12.59
N SER A 140 0.93 16.95 -12.44
CA SER A 140 1.76 16.00 -13.19
C SER A 140 1.81 14.66 -12.46
N LEU A 141 1.75 13.56 -13.21
CA LEU A 141 1.99 12.21 -12.70
C LEU A 141 3.39 11.74 -13.11
N SER A 142 4.02 10.98 -12.23
CA SER A 142 5.23 10.22 -12.51
C SER A 142 4.92 8.76 -12.27
N VAL A 143 5.23 7.90 -13.25
CA VAL A 143 4.97 6.46 -13.15
C VAL A 143 6.31 5.74 -13.32
N THR A 144 6.71 4.99 -12.29
CA THR A 144 7.73 3.96 -12.38
C THR A 144 7.07 2.63 -12.72
N ALA A 145 7.84 1.70 -13.27
CA ALA A 145 7.38 0.35 -13.49
C ALA A 145 8.56 -0.61 -13.40
N ALA A 146 8.27 -1.85 -13.03
CA ALA A 146 9.28 -2.87 -12.83
C ALA A 146 9.86 -3.42 -14.15
N SER A 147 9.13 -3.26 -15.26
CA SER A 147 9.53 -3.72 -16.60
C SER A 147 9.54 -2.59 -17.63
N ALA A 148 10.37 -2.76 -18.67
CA ALA A 148 10.49 -1.78 -19.75
C ALA A 148 9.18 -1.61 -20.55
N ASP A 149 8.41 -2.69 -20.73
CA ASP A 149 7.15 -2.66 -21.47
C ASP A 149 6.08 -1.86 -20.73
N LEU A 150 5.95 -2.05 -19.41
CA LEU A 150 5.05 -1.25 -18.56
C LEU A 150 5.49 0.22 -18.49
N ALA A 151 6.79 0.47 -18.36
CA ALA A 151 7.33 1.84 -18.35
C ALA A 151 7.05 2.56 -19.68
N ALA A 152 7.17 1.85 -20.81
CA ALA A 152 6.87 2.39 -22.13
C ALA A 152 5.36 2.70 -22.31
N ALA A 153 4.48 1.88 -21.73
CA ALA A 153 3.04 2.06 -21.79
C ALA A 153 2.56 3.33 -21.06
N SER A 154 3.18 3.70 -19.93
CA SER A 154 2.83 4.93 -19.21
C SER A 154 3.45 6.18 -19.85
N GLY A 155 4.74 6.13 -20.15
CA GLY A 155 5.50 7.24 -20.72
C GLY A 155 5.68 8.47 -19.82
N LEU A 156 5.29 8.40 -18.54
CA LEU A 156 5.15 9.55 -17.64
C LEU A 156 6.43 9.89 -16.84
N LEU A 157 7.40 8.98 -16.76
CA LEU A 157 8.74 9.25 -16.24
C LEU A 157 9.81 8.67 -17.18
N ARG A 158 10.71 9.54 -17.68
CA ARG A 158 11.81 9.14 -18.55
C ARG A 158 13.10 9.79 -18.04
N GLY A 159 13.87 9.07 -17.24
CA GLY A 159 15.12 9.56 -16.68
C GLY A 159 15.84 8.52 -15.81
N THR A 160 17.10 8.81 -15.49
CA THR A 160 17.90 8.01 -14.55
C THR A 160 18.05 8.81 -13.27
N LEU A 161 17.67 8.22 -12.14
CA LEU A 161 17.74 8.84 -10.82
C LEU A 161 17.94 7.77 -9.74
N ASP A 162 18.72 8.11 -8.73
CA ASP A 162 18.84 7.33 -7.49
C ASP A 162 18.10 8.07 -6.38
N VAL A 163 17.16 7.39 -5.71
CA VAL A 163 16.34 7.95 -4.64
C VAL A 163 16.25 6.99 -3.46
N PRO A 164 16.08 7.50 -2.22
CA PRO A 164 15.75 6.65 -1.08
C PRO A 164 14.43 5.94 -1.33
N ALA A 165 14.48 4.60 -1.33
CA ALA A 165 13.32 3.75 -1.56
C ALA A 165 12.45 3.60 -0.30
N GLY A 166 11.15 3.43 -0.51
CA GLY A 166 10.24 2.80 0.46
C GLY A 166 10.05 1.32 0.16
N VAL A 167 9.31 0.62 1.02
CA VAL A 167 9.02 -0.82 0.88
C VAL A 167 8.25 -1.13 -0.41
N GLN A 168 7.46 -0.18 -0.93
CA GLN A 168 6.74 -0.32 -2.19
C GLN A 168 7.68 -0.63 -3.35
N ALA A 169 8.89 -0.05 -3.40
CA ALA A 169 9.86 -0.32 -4.45
C ALA A 169 10.44 -1.75 -4.35
N VAL A 170 10.54 -2.30 -3.13
CA VAL A 170 10.96 -3.69 -2.91
C VAL A 170 9.86 -4.65 -3.38
N LEU A 171 8.60 -4.33 -3.08
CA LEU A 171 7.42 -5.05 -3.56
C LEU A 171 7.32 -5.03 -5.09
N GLU A 172 7.42 -3.85 -5.70
CA GLU A 172 7.42 -3.66 -7.15
C GLU A 172 8.50 -4.53 -7.81
N ARG A 173 9.73 -4.47 -7.32
CA ARG A 173 10.83 -5.25 -7.89
C ARG A 173 10.62 -6.75 -7.75
N ARG A 174 10.12 -7.19 -6.59
CA ARG A 174 9.92 -8.61 -6.32
C ARG A 174 8.70 -9.19 -7.05
N ALA A 175 7.65 -8.40 -7.26
CA ALA A 175 6.48 -8.78 -8.03
C ALA A 175 6.87 -9.14 -9.48
N ASP A 176 7.69 -8.30 -10.13
CA ASP A 176 8.21 -8.54 -11.48
C ASP A 176 9.06 -9.82 -11.58
N GLU A 177 9.92 -10.09 -10.58
CA GLU A 177 10.67 -11.35 -10.53
C GLU A 177 9.78 -12.59 -10.44
N LEU A 178 8.56 -12.43 -9.91
CA LEU A 178 7.54 -13.47 -9.84
C LEU A 178 6.59 -13.47 -11.05
N GLY A 179 6.78 -12.57 -12.02
CA GLY A 179 5.93 -12.43 -13.19
C GLY A 179 4.59 -11.76 -12.90
N LEU A 180 4.46 -11.07 -11.76
CA LEU A 180 3.28 -10.28 -11.41
C LEU A 180 3.54 -8.81 -11.80
N PRO A 181 2.81 -8.26 -12.80
CA PRO A 181 2.99 -6.90 -13.31
C PRO A 181 2.80 -5.80 -12.27
#